data_AF-A0A3B9ELR1-F1
#
_entry.id   AF-A0A3B9ELR1-F1
#
_cell.length_a   1.000
_cell.length_b   1.000
_cell.length_c   1.000
_cell.angle_alpha   90.00
_cell.angle_beta   90.00
_cell.angle_gamma   90.00
#
_symmetry.space_group_name_H-M   'P 1'
#
loop_
_entity.id
_entity.type
_entity.pdbx_description
1 polymer ?
#
loop_
_entity_poly.entity_id
_entity_poly.type
_entity_poly.pdbx_seq_one_letter_code
_entity_poly.pdbx_strand_id
1 'polypeptide(L)' 'VLGDLCRAATPRDPAKPVRVPGDRAAALFAEQSEKGVALHPEIMGLVAPCLEKYQIPVPKPLG' A
#
# COMPACT_ATOMS: atom_id res chain seq x y z
N VAL A 1 -15.34 -7.30 17.50
CA VAL A 1 -15.90 -8.59 18.00
C VAL A 1 -15.76 -9.70 16.96
N LEU A 2 -16.55 -9.75 15.86
CA LEU A 2 -16.43 -10.85 14.89
C LEU A 2 -15.07 -10.91 14.18
N GLY A 3 -14.57 -9.77 13.71
CA GLY A 3 -13.26 -9.72 13.02
C GLY A 3 -12.10 -10.17 13.91
N ASP A 4 -12.17 -9.91 15.21
CA ASP A 4 -11.14 -10.30 16.18
C ASP A 4 -11.18 -11.80 16.44
N LEU A 5 -12.38 -12.39 16.54
CA LEU A 5 -12.56 -13.84 16.62
C LEU A 5 -12.04 -14.55 15.36
N CYS A 6 -12.26 -13.98 14.17
CA CYS A 6 -11.72 -14.54 12.93
C CYS A 6 -10.18 -14.52 12.92
N ARG A 7 -9.54 -13.43 13.36
CA ARG A 7 -8.07 -13.32 13.43
C ARG A 7 -7.46 -14.26 14.47
N ALA A 8 -8.18 -14.57 15.54
CA ALA A 8 -7.73 -15.48 16.60
C ALA A 8 -7.90 -16.98 16.25
N ALA A 9 -8.57 -17.31 15.15
CA ALA A 9 -8.78 -18.70 14.75
C ALA A 9 -7.47 -19.39 14.32
N THR A 10 -7.37 -20.69 14.58
CA THR A 10 -6.19 -21.50 14.21
C THR A 10 -6.00 -21.53 12.69
N PRO A 11 -4.86 -21.02 12.17
CA PRO A 11 -4.59 -21.07 10.73
C PRO A 11 -4.25 -22.49 10.29
N ARG A 12 -4.56 -22.81 9.03
CA ARG A 12 -4.16 -24.08 8.41
C ARG A 12 -2.63 -24.21 8.28
N ASP A 13 -1.96 -23.11 7.99
CA ASP A 13 -0.50 -23.00 7.90
C ASP A 13 -0.03 -22.06 9.02
N PRO A 14 0.73 -22.54 10.02
CA PRO A 14 1.21 -21.71 11.12
C PRO A 14 2.04 -20.49 10.67
N ALA A 15 2.64 -20.53 9.49
CA ALA A 15 3.39 -19.40 8.94
C ALA A 15 2.49 -18.31 8.32
N LYS A 16 1.18 -18.56 8.18
CA LYS A 16 0.21 -17.66 7.53
C LYS A 16 -1.00 -17.47 8.44
N PRO A 17 -0.98 -16.45 9.33
CA PRO A 17 -2.09 -16.20 10.25
C PRO A 17 -3.39 -15.83 9.49
N VAL A 18 -4.53 -16.08 10.13
CA VAL A 18 -5.84 -15.73 9.55
C VAL A 18 -5.95 -14.21 9.41
N ARG A 19 -6.44 -13.77 8.25
CA ARG A 19 -6.68 -12.37 7.91
C ARG A 19 -8.17 -12.17 7.63
N VAL A 20 -8.68 -11.00 7.95
CA VAL A 20 -10.00 -10.56 7.49
C VAL A 20 -9.88 -9.60 6.31
N PRO A 21 -10.95 -9.42 5.52
CA PRO A 21 -10.97 -8.43 4.45
C PRO A 21 -10.51 -7.06 4.95
N GLY A 22 -9.61 -6.42 4.21
CA GLY A 22 -9.03 -5.13 4.57
C GLY A 22 -7.73 -5.19 5.37
N ASP A 23 -7.42 -6.28 6.09
CA ASP A 23 -6.19 -6.32 6.91
C ASP A 23 -4.91 -6.13 6.08
N ARG A 24 -4.89 -6.63 4.84
CA ARG A 24 -3.74 -6.44 3.94
C ARG A 24 -3.61 -5.00 3.48
N ALA A 25 -4.72 -4.36 3.15
CA ALA A 25 -4.74 -2.97 2.77
C ALA A 25 -4.30 -2.07 3.94
N ALA A 26 -4.80 -2.33 5.16
CA ALA A 26 -4.42 -1.58 6.35
C ALA A 26 -2.92 -1.70 6.68
N ALA A 27 -2.36 -2.91 6.58
CA ALA A 27 -0.93 -3.12 6.79
C ALA A 27 -0.08 -2.39 5.73
N LEU A 28 -0.46 -2.48 4.44
CA LEU A 28 0.23 -1.78 3.36
C LEU A 28 0.12 -0.27 3.50
N PHE A 29 -1.05 0.25 3.89
CA PHE A 29 -1.25 1.68 4.11
C PHE A 29 -0.34 2.21 5.21
N ALA A 30 -0.23 1.50 6.34
CA ALA A 30 0.67 1.90 7.43
C ALA A 30 2.13 1.95 6.94
N GLU A 31 2.59 0.89 6.26
CA GLU A 31 3.95 0.84 5.72
C GLU A 31 4.22 1.95 4.69
N GLN A 32 3.31 2.15 3.74
CA GLN A 32 3.48 3.13 2.66
C GLN A 32 3.33 4.57 3.14
N SER A 33 2.59 4.80 4.24
CA SER A 33 2.51 6.11 4.87
C SER A 33 3.84 6.49 5.53
N GLU A 34 4.57 5.51 6.06
CA GLU A 34 5.87 5.73 6.71
C GLU A 34 7.03 5.78 5.71
N LYS A 35 7.06 4.86 4.74
CA LYS A 35 8.19 4.65 3.83
C LYS A 35 8.00 5.24 2.43
N GLY A 36 6.80 5.74 2.13
CA GLY A 36 6.40 6.10 0.78
C GLY A 36 5.92 4.92 -0.05
N VAL A 37 5.47 5.23 -1.27
CA VAL A 37 4.92 4.25 -2.22
C VAL A 37 5.91 3.98 -3.34
N ALA A 38 6.27 2.72 -3.54
CA ALA A 38 7.03 2.31 -4.71
C ALA A 38 6.12 2.36 -5.95
N LEU A 39 6.41 3.27 -6.88
CA LEU A 39 5.72 3.36 -8.16
C LEU A 39 6.39 2.44 -9.19
N HIS A 40 5.60 1.83 -10.06
CA HIS A 40 6.13 1.15 -11.24
C HIS A 40 6.87 2.17 -12.13
N PRO A 41 8.04 1.82 -12.74
CA PRO A 41 8.89 2.79 -13.46
C PRO A 41 8.16 3.59 -14.55
N GLU A 42 7.15 3.00 -15.19
CA GLU A 42 6.38 3.64 -16.26
C GLU A 42 5.40 4.72 -15.76
N ILE A 43 4.96 4.66 -14.50
CA ILE A 43 3.93 5.56 -13.97
C ILE A 43 4.37 7.02 -14.04
N MET A 44 5.62 7.31 -13.68
CA MET A 44 6.13 8.68 -13.73
C MET A 44 6.18 9.22 -15.17
N GLY A 45 6.48 8.37 -16.15
CA GLY A 45 6.46 8.74 -17.56
C GLY A 45 5.04 9.06 -18.06
N LEU A 46 4.05 8.28 -17.62
CA LEU A 46 2.64 8.52 -17.96
C LEU A 46 2.07 9.80 -17.33
N VAL A 47 2.58 10.19 -16.15
CA VAL A 47 2.12 11.37 -15.42
C VAL A 47 2.84 12.66 -15.87
N ALA A 48 4.02 12.56 -16.46
CA ALA A 48 4.83 13.70 -16.88
C ALA A 48 4.09 14.73 -17.77
N PRO A 49 3.29 14.34 -18.80
CA PRO A 49 2.54 15.32 -19.61
C PRO A 49 1.52 16.12 -18.79
N CYS A 50 0.93 15.52 -17.77
CA CYS A 50 0.00 16.20 -16.87
C CYS A 50 0.74 17.19 -15.96
N LEU A 51 1.90 16.80 -15.42
CA LEU A 51 2.73 17.69 -14.59
C LEU A 51 3.14 18.93 -15.38
N GLU A 52 3.55 18.76 -16.63
CA GLU A 52 3.91 19.86 -17.52
C GLU A 52 2.72 20.76 -17.83
N LYS A 53 1.59 20.17 -18.28
CA LYS A 53 0.37 20.92 -18.63
C LYS A 53 -0.12 21.82 -17.50
N TYR A 54 -0.04 21.34 -16.26
CA TYR A 54 -0.52 22.07 -15.09
C TYR A 54 0.60 22.77 -14.31
N GLN A 55 1.83 22.77 -14.82
CA GLN A 55 3.00 23.40 -14.21
C GLN A 55 3.26 22.92 -12.77
N ILE A 56 3.00 21.63 -12.51
CA ILE A 56 3.21 21.00 -11.21
C ILE A 56 4.65 20.46 -11.14
N PRO A 57 5.44 20.80 -10.10
CA PRO A 57 6.78 20.25 -9.94
C PRO A 57 6.79 18.72 -9.83
N VAL A 58 7.82 18.10 -10.41
CA VAL A 58 7.99 16.63 -10.31
C VAL A 58 8.22 16.25 -8.84
N PRO A 59 7.43 15.33 -8.28
CA PRO A 59 7.62 14.86 -6.91
C PRO A 59 8.97 14.14 -6.78
N LYS A 60 9.66 14.37 -5.66
CA LYS A 60 10.91 13.69 -5.33
C LYS A 60 10.62 12.40 -4.56
N PRO A 61 11.39 11.32 -4.78
CA PRO A 61 11.32 10.11 -3.95
C PRO A 61 11.53 10.43 -2.46
N LEU A 62 10.85 9.67 -1.60
CA LEU A 62 11.07 9.70 -0.15
C LEU A 62 12.25 8.75 0.17
N GLY A 63 13.48 9.24 -0.02
CA GLY A 63 14.72 8.47 0.19
C GLY A 63 15.78 8.71 -0.87
#